data_AF-A0A351Z506-F1
#
_entry.id   AF-A0A351Z506-F1
#
_cell.length_a   1.000
_cell.length_b   1.000
_cell.length_c   1.000
_cell.angle_alpha   90.00
_cell.angle_beta   90.00
_cell.angle_gamma   90.00
#
_symmetry.space_group_name_H-M   'P 1'
#
loop_
_entity.id
_entity.type
_entity.pdbx_description
1 polymer ?
#
loop_
_entity_poly.entity_id
_entity_poly.type
_entity_poly.pdbx_seq_one_letter_code
_entity_poly.pdbx_strand_id
1 'polypeptide(L)' 'MGVLKPNKTIDAPDFILSDLEGEKRSLREFQGKFVMLNFWATW' A
#
# COMPACT_ATOMS: atom_id res chain seq x y z
N MET A 1 26.19 -7.16 0.19
CA MET A 1 25.01 -6.90 -0.66
C MET A 1 24.06 -6.04 0.16
N GLY A 2 23.82 -4.78 -0.24
CA GLY A 2 22.99 -3.84 0.50
C GLY A 2 21.72 -3.52 -0.27
N VAL A 3 20.59 -3.44 0.42
CA VAL A 3 19.34 -2.94 -0.16
C VAL A 3 19.58 -1.50 -0.61
N LEU A 4 19.41 -1.23 -1.91
CA LEU A 4 19.51 0.12 -2.44
C LEU A 4 18.41 0.96 -1.81
N LYS A 5 18.78 1.89 -0.93
CA LYS A 5 17.84 2.88 -0.41
C LYS A 5 17.45 3.79 -1.58
N PRO A 6 16.14 3.96 -1.87
CA PRO A 6 15.71 4.94 -2.85
C PRO A 6 16.30 6.31 -2.47
N ASN A 7 16.97 6.98 -3.40
CA ASN A 7 17.54 8.32 -3.21
C ASN A 7 16.44 9.42 -3.13
N LYS A 8 15.17 9.01 -3.10
CA LYS A 8 14.02 9.89 -3.03
C LYS A 8 12.91 9.18 -2.23
N THR A 9 12.48 9.81 -1.15
CA THR A 9 11.22 9.47 -0.50
C THR A 9 10.09 9.98 -1.39
N ILE A 10 9.31 9.05 -1.92
CA ILE A 10 8.06 9.34 -2.61
C ILE A 10 6.92 9.01 -1.65
N ASP A 11 5.94 9.90 -1.57
CA ASP A 11 4.71 9.60 -0.85
C ASP A 11 4.00 8.44 -1.56
N ALA A 12 3.40 7.55 -0.78
CA ALA A 12 2.61 6.46 -1.34
C ALA A 12 1.44 7.06 -2.14
N PRO A 13 1.20 6.59 -3.38
CA PRO A 13 0.07 7.07 -4.16
C PRO A 13 -1.24 6.71 -3.46
N ASP A 14 -2.20 7.61 -3.52
CA ASP A 14 -3.52 7.36 -2.99
C ASP A 14 -4.31 6.42 -3.92
N PHE A 15 -5.06 5.51 -3.32
CA PHE A 15 -5.92 4.57 -4.04
C PHE A 15 -7.12 4.15 -3.19
N ILE A 16 -8.15 3.67 -3.88
CA ILE A 16 -9.33 3.08 -3.28
C ILE A 16 -9.54 1.69 -3.88
N LEU A 17 -9.65 0.67 -3.05
CA LEU A 17 -9.89 -0.72 -3.44
C LEU A 17 -11.06 -1.30 -2.65
N SER A 18 -11.74 -2.30 -3.19
CA SER A 18 -12.67 -3.10 -2.41
C SER A 18 -11.90 -4.09 -1.54
N ASP A 19 -12.27 -4.21 -0.27
CA ASP A 19 -11.78 -5.28 0.62
C ASP A 19 -12.54 -6.61 0.39
N LEU A 20 -12.26 -7.61 1.24
CA LEU A 20 -12.83 -8.95 1.11
C LEU A 20 -14.33 -8.97 1.41
N GLU A 21 -14.80 -7.98 2.16
CA GLU A 21 -16.20 -7.74 2.50
C GLU A 21 -16.92 -6.93 1.42
N GLY A 22 -16.20 -6.45 0.40
CA GLY A 22 -16.71 -5.63 -0.70
C GLY A 22 -16.75 -4.13 -0.41
N GLU A 23 -16.30 -3.71 0.78
CA GLU A 23 -16.31 -2.33 1.21
C GLU A 23 -15.17 -1.55 0.55
N LYS A 24 -15.44 -0.31 0.17
CA LYS A 24 -14.41 0.56 -0.42
C LYS A 24 -13.48 1.07 0.68
N ARG A 25 -12.21 0.73 0.57
CA ARG A 25 -11.12 1.17 1.46
C ARG A 25 -10.18 2.12 0.74
N SER A 26 -9.93 3.29 1.32
CA SER A 26 -8.87 4.20 0.91
C SER A 26 -7.57 3.92 1.67
N LEU A 27 -6.43 4.03 1.01
CA LEU A 27 -5.13 4.01 1.69
C LEU A 27 -5.03 5.09 2.79
N ARG A 28 -5.73 6.23 2.64
CA ARG A 28 -5.72 7.31 3.62
C ARG A 28 -6.27 6.91 4.99
N GLU A 29 -7.14 5.90 5.05
CA GLU A 29 -7.69 5.39 6.31
C GLU A 29 -6.58 4.86 7.25
N PHE A 30 -5.41 4.53 6.70
CA PHE A 30 -4.28 3.97 7.42
C PHE A 30 -3.15 4.97 7.69
N GLN A 31 -3.36 6.27 7.43
CA GLN A 31 -2.35 7.30 7.72
C GLN A 31 -1.92 7.26 9.20
N GLY A 32 -0.60 7.41 9.43
CA GLY A 32 -0.01 7.31 10.76
C GLY A 32 0.20 5.87 11.27
N LYS A 33 -0.21 4.85 10.52
CA LYS A 33 0.08 3.43 10.82
C LYS A 33 1.17 2.91 9.90
N PHE A 34 2.00 2.00 10.40
CA PHE A 34 2.89 1.22 9.55
C PHE A 34 2.06 0.16 8.81
N VAL A 35 2.13 0.15 7.48
CA VAL A 35 1.36 -0.76 6.62
C VAL A 35 2.31 -1.53 5.72
N MET A 36 2.08 -2.83 5.59
CA MET A 36 2.75 -3.69 4.61
C MET A 36 1.77 -3.96 3.47
N LEU A 37 2.16 -3.63 2.24
CA LEU A 37 1.39 -3.98 1.04
C LEU A 37 1.94 -5.27 0.44
N ASN A 38 1.04 -6.20 0.16
CA ASN A 38 1.36 -7.46 -0.51
C ASN A 38 0.54 -7.56 -1.81
N PHE A 39 1.19 -7.88 -2.93
CA PHE A 39 0.57 -7.97 -4.25
C PHE A 39 0.60 -9.41 -4.75
N TRP A 40 -0.57 -9.92 -5.10
CA TRP A 40 -0.76 -11.29 -5.59
C TRP A 40 -2.00 -11.35 -6.48
N ALA A 41 -2.12 -12.41 -7.26
CA ALA A 41 -3.28 -12.71 -8.08
C ALA A 41 -3.53 -14.21 -8.06
N THR A 42 -4.80 -14.60 -8.21
CA THR A 42 -5.17 -15.98 -8.56
C THR A 42 -5.10 -16.14 -10.08
N TRP A 43 -4.97 -17.37 -10.55
CA TRP A 43 -5.07 -17.70 -11.98
C TRP A 43 -6.51 -17.70 -12.48
#